data_AF-A0A6C0FD73-F1
#
_entry.id   AF-A0A6C0FD73-F1
#
_cell.length_a   1.000
_cell.length_b   1.000
_cell.length_c   1.000
_cell.angle_alpha   90.00
_cell.angle_beta   90.00
_cell.angle_gamma   90.00
#
_symmetry.space_group_name_H-M   'P 1'
#
loop_
_entity.id
_entity.type
_entity.pdbx_description
1 polymer ?
#
loop_
_entity_poly.entity_id
_entity_poly.type
_entity_poly.pdbx_seq_one_letter_code
_entity_poly.pdbx_strand_id
1 'polypeptide(L)'
;MDFNVKNTGKPYIVPGFQGVMDLDLTCVDKKHHEELVKQHIKDIDDYKLEQATMKPRLRYENTILKAMRIHKIEEDALKLRSAQEKERIARQDKDRYERYQRTVMLKELTGVSENISK
;
A
#
# COMPACT_ATOMS: atom_id res chain seq x y z
N MET A 1 -15.62 -23.47 29.73
CA MET A 1 -14.26 -23.20 29.23
C MET A 1 -14.28 -21.78 28.70
N ASP A 2 -13.60 -20.87 29.38
CA ASP A 2 -13.67 -19.45 29.08
C ASP A 2 -12.72 -19.12 27.92
N PHE A 3 -13.29 -18.86 26.73
CA PHE A 3 -12.49 -18.50 25.56
C PHE A 3 -12.14 -17.01 25.62
N ASN A 4 -10.88 -16.76 25.90
CA ASN A 4 -10.26 -15.43 25.98
C ASN A 4 -10.17 -14.82 24.57
N VAL A 5 -11.25 -14.13 24.15
CA VAL A 5 -11.26 -13.29 22.95
C VAL A 5 -10.25 -12.17 23.18
N LYS A 6 -9.10 -12.22 22.48
CA LYS A 6 -8.13 -11.12 22.52
C LYS A 6 -8.82 -9.85 22.01
N ASN A 7 -9.06 -8.93 22.94
CA ASN A 7 -9.82 -7.72 22.73
C ASN A 7 -9.06 -6.78 21.77
N THR A 8 -9.42 -6.82 20.47
CA THR A 8 -8.92 -5.92 19.42
C THR A 8 -9.67 -4.58 19.39
N GLY A 9 -10.43 -4.25 20.46
CA GLY A 9 -11.28 -3.06 20.49
C GLY A 9 -12.57 -3.18 19.67
N LYS A 10 -12.81 -4.35 19.05
CA LYS A 10 -14.04 -4.66 18.30
C LYS A 10 -14.64 -5.97 18.84
N PRO A 11 -15.73 -5.92 19.62
CA PRO A 11 -16.25 -7.08 20.35
C PRO A 11 -16.87 -8.18 19.47
N TYR A 12 -16.96 -7.97 18.16
CA TYR A 12 -17.64 -8.87 17.22
C TYR A 12 -16.73 -9.47 16.14
N ILE A 13 -15.41 -9.23 16.19
CA ILE A 13 -14.50 -9.76 15.18
C ILE A 13 -13.65 -10.87 15.78
N VAL A 14 -13.76 -12.08 15.21
CA VAL A 14 -12.88 -13.20 15.52
C VAL A 14 -11.80 -13.29 14.44
N PRO A 15 -10.50 -13.27 14.80
CA PRO A 15 -9.42 -13.21 13.83
C PRO A 15 -9.32 -14.52 13.04
N GLY A 16 -9.08 -14.38 11.74
CA GLY A 16 -8.80 -15.47 10.82
C GLY A 16 -7.34 -15.95 10.88
N PHE A 17 -6.93 -16.72 9.88
CA PHE A 17 -5.58 -17.28 9.78
C PHE A 17 -5.09 -17.37 8.34
N GLN A 18 -3.99 -16.68 8.02
CA GLN A 18 -3.21 -16.76 6.78
C GLN A 18 -4.01 -17.19 5.53
N GLY A 19 -4.89 -16.34 5.03
CA GLY A 19 -5.73 -16.63 3.84
C GLY A 19 -7.18 -16.96 4.18
N VAL A 20 -7.46 -17.34 5.43
CA VAL A 20 -8.81 -17.36 6.01
C VAL A 20 -9.11 -15.97 6.57
N MET A 21 -10.23 -15.39 6.14
CA MET A 21 -10.68 -14.04 6.54
C MET A 21 -11.17 -14.01 7.99
N ASP A 22 -11.07 -12.86 8.64
CA ASP A 22 -11.70 -12.63 9.95
C ASP A 22 -13.22 -12.85 9.90
N LEU A 23 -13.77 -13.48 10.93
CA LEU A 23 -15.21 -13.63 11.09
C LEU A 23 -15.79 -12.38 11.76
N ASP A 24 -16.63 -11.64 11.02
CA ASP A 24 -17.39 -10.49 11.51
C ASP A 24 -18.80 -10.89 11.93
N LEU A 25 -19.10 -10.72 13.22
CA LEU A 25 -20.39 -11.04 13.84
C LEU A 25 -21.26 -9.80 14.10
N THR A 26 -20.85 -8.61 13.62
CA THR A 26 -21.48 -7.32 13.96
C THR A 26 -22.99 -7.30 13.64
N CYS A 27 -23.38 -7.93 12.53
CA CYS A 27 -24.77 -7.96 12.06
C CYS A 27 -25.46 -9.31 12.31
N VAL A 28 -24.85 -10.18 13.11
CA VAL A 28 -25.36 -11.53 13.38
C VAL A 28 -26.08 -11.54 14.73
N ASP A 29 -27.23 -12.22 14.81
CA ASP A 29 -27.92 -12.46 16.07
C ASP A 29 -27.02 -13.26 17.03
N LYS A 30 -26.90 -12.78 18.28
CA LYS A 30 -26.03 -13.35 19.31
C LYS A 30 -26.25 -14.84 19.53
N LYS A 31 -27.47 -15.34 19.30
CA LYS A 31 -27.79 -16.78 19.43
C LYS A 31 -26.99 -17.67 18.48
N HIS A 32 -26.49 -17.12 17.37
CA HIS A 32 -25.69 -17.85 16.37
C HIS A 32 -24.18 -17.64 16.53
N HIS A 33 -23.75 -16.74 17.41
CA HIS A 33 -22.33 -16.39 17.54
C HIS A 33 -21.49 -17.60 17.93
N GLU A 34 -21.93 -18.39 18.91
CA GLU A 34 -21.17 -19.56 19.37
C GLU A 34 -20.94 -20.58 18.25
N GLU A 35 -22.00 -20.90 17.50
CA GLU A 35 -21.93 -21.87 16.41
C GLU A 35 -21.01 -21.39 15.28
N LEU A 36 -21.14 -20.12 14.89
CA LEU A 36 -20.32 -19.54 13.82
C LEU A 36 -18.85 -19.43 14.22
N VAL A 37 -18.55 -19.05 15.46
CA VAL A 37 -17.16 -19.04 15.96
C VAL A 37 -16.58 -20.44 15.96
N LYS A 38 -17.35 -21.44 16.42
CA LYS A 38 -16.91 -22.83 16.42
C LYS A 38 -16.63 -23.35 15.02
N GLN A 39 -17.52 -23.05 14.06
CA GLN A 39 -17.31 -23.41 12.66
C GLN A 39 -16.07 -22.73 12.09
N HIS A 40 -15.90 -21.43 12.35
CA HIS A 40 -14.76 -20.67 11.85
C HIS A 40 -13.41 -21.20 12.35
N ILE A 41 -13.33 -21.58 13.63
CA ILE A 41 -12.13 -22.21 14.19
C ILE A 41 -11.85 -23.55 13.49
N LYS A 42 -12.89 -24.35 13.27
CA LYS A 42 -12.76 -25.62 12.56
C LYS A 42 -12.27 -25.42 11.13
N ASP A 43 -12.81 -24.43 10.42
CA ASP A 43 -12.38 -24.10 9.05
C ASP A 43 -10.89 -23.69 9.01
N ILE A 44 -10.42 -22.94 10.01
CA ILE A 44 -9.00 -22.59 10.15
C ILE A 44 -8.13 -23.84 10.35
N ASP A 45 -8.57 -24.78 11.18
CA ASP A 45 -7.82 -25.99 11.46
C ASP A 45 -7.80 -26.94 10.25
N ASP A 46 -8.94 -27.09 9.57
CA ASP A 46 -9.07 -27.85 8.31
C ASP A 46 -8.16 -27.22 7.23
N TYR A 47 -8.13 -25.90 7.12
CA TYR A 47 -7.25 -25.17 6.21
C TYR A 47 -5.76 -25.40 6.52
N LYS A 48 -5.36 -25.32 7.79
CA LYS A 48 -3.96 -25.59 8.18
C LYS A 48 -3.54 -27.00 7.79
N LEU A 49 -4.41 -27.98 8.00
CA LEU A 49 -4.16 -29.37 7.63
C LEU A 49 -4.01 -29.50 6.11
N GLU A 50 -4.94 -28.94 5.33
CA GLU A 50 -4.86 -28.92 3.87
C GLU A 50 -3.52 -28.30 3.41
N GLN A 51 -3.16 -27.11 3.90
CA GLN A 51 -1.91 -26.45 3.55
C GLN A 51 -0.67 -27.28 3.91
N ALA A 52 -0.70 -28.02 5.02
CA ALA A 52 0.39 -28.91 5.40
C ALA A 52 0.58 -30.06 4.40
N THR A 53 -0.52 -30.59 3.84
CA THR A 53 -0.48 -31.67 2.83
C THR A 53 -0.02 -31.20 1.45
N MET A 54 -0.18 -29.92 1.15
CA MET A 54 0.23 -29.35 -0.14
C MET A 54 1.76 -29.25 -0.28
N LYS A 55 2.25 -29.39 -1.52
CA LYS A 55 3.66 -29.10 -1.86
C LYS A 55 3.99 -27.66 -1.48
N PRO A 56 5.18 -27.36 -0.92
CA PRO A 56 5.52 -26.01 -0.45
C PRO A 56 5.26 -24.90 -1.46
N ARG A 57 5.57 -25.12 -2.74
CA ARG A 57 5.34 -24.13 -3.82
C ARG A 57 3.87 -23.82 -4.12
N LEU A 58 2.95 -24.67 -3.66
CA LEU A 58 1.50 -24.52 -3.84
C LEU A 58 0.81 -24.03 -2.56
N ARG A 59 1.54 -23.97 -1.44
CA ARG A 59 0.98 -23.43 -0.20
C ARG A 59 0.69 -21.94 -0.39
N TYR A 60 -0.44 -21.52 0.15
CA TYR A 60 -0.92 -20.15 0.10
C TYR A 60 0.13 -19.17 0.64
N GLU A 61 0.68 -19.46 1.83
CA GLU A 61 1.70 -18.65 2.47
C GLU A 61 2.86 -18.35 1.52
N ASN A 62 3.40 -19.36 0.85
CA ASN A 62 4.54 -19.16 -0.05
C ASN A 62 4.18 -18.39 -1.33
N THR A 63 2.95 -18.56 -1.83
CA THR A 63 2.50 -17.91 -3.07
C THR A 63 2.17 -16.43 -2.82
N ILE A 64 1.43 -16.15 -1.74
CA ILE A 64 1.00 -14.79 -1.41
C ILE A 64 2.13 -13.96 -0.81
N LEU A 65 2.96 -14.53 0.07
CA LEU A 65 4.15 -13.82 0.55
C LEU A 65 5.11 -13.49 -0.59
N LYS A 66 5.16 -14.32 -1.63
CA LYS A 66 5.92 -13.99 -2.84
C LYS A 66 5.29 -12.82 -3.60
N ALA A 67 3.98 -12.84 -3.84
CA ALA A 67 3.28 -11.74 -4.51
C ALA A 67 3.42 -10.41 -3.74
N MET A 68 3.23 -10.42 -2.42
CA MET A 68 3.40 -9.23 -1.57
C MET A 68 4.82 -8.67 -1.63
N ARG A 69 5.84 -9.55 -1.64
CA ARG A 69 7.23 -9.11 -1.80
C ARG A 69 7.48 -8.45 -3.15
N ILE A 70 6.92 -9.01 -4.23
CA ILE A 70 7.04 -8.43 -5.58
C ILE A 70 6.42 -7.04 -5.60
N HIS A 71 5.18 -6.89 -5.10
CA HIS A 71 4.51 -5.59 -5.06
C HIS A 71 5.26 -4.56 -4.22
N LYS A 72 5.84 -4.96 -3.08
CA LYS A 72 6.66 -4.07 -2.26
C LYS A 72 7.89 -3.58 -3.01
N ILE A 73 8.59 -4.47 -3.71
CA ILE A 73 9.76 -4.11 -4.53
C ILE A 73 9.35 -3.13 -5.64
N GLU A 74 8.24 -3.39 -6.32
CA GLU A 74 7.71 -2.51 -7.37
C GLU A 74 7.33 -1.13 -6.83
N GLU A 75 6.67 -1.09 -5.67
CA GLU A 75 6.27 0.14 -4.99
C GLU A 75 7.51 0.98 -4.60
N ASP A 76 8.52 0.35 -4.01
CA ASP A 76 9.76 1.02 -3.62
C ASP A 76 10.51 1.55 -4.84
N ALA A 77 10.58 0.78 -5.93
CA ALA A 77 11.18 1.22 -7.19
C ALA A 77 10.40 2.38 -7.84
N LEU A 78 9.07 2.38 -7.75
CA LEU A 78 8.24 3.49 -8.23
C LEU A 78 8.47 4.76 -7.42
N LYS A 79 8.50 4.66 -6.08
CA LYS A 79 8.81 5.78 -5.18
C LYS A 79 10.15 6.40 -5.52
N LEU A 80 11.19 5.57 -5.67
CA LEU A 80 12.53 6.05 -6.03
C LEU A 80 12.53 6.81 -7.36
N ARG A 81 11.95 6.24 -8.42
CA ARG A 81 11.85 6.88 -9.74
C ARG A 81 11.07 8.19 -9.66
N SER A 82 9.97 8.23 -8.92
CA SER A 82 9.18 9.45 -8.74
C SER A 82 9.96 10.55 -8.02
N ALA A 83 10.79 10.21 -7.04
CA ALA A 83 11.62 11.16 -6.32
C ALA A 83 12.73 11.72 -7.21
N GLN A 84 13.40 10.86 -7.97
CA GLN A 84 14.43 11.26 -8.94
C GLN A 84 13.86 12.19 -10.02
N GLU A 85 12.66 11.88 -10.52
CA GLU A 85 11.99 12.71 -11.51
C GLU A 85 11.60 14.08 -10.96
N LYS A 86 11.07 14.13 -9.73
CA LYS A 86 10.79 15.41 -9.05
C LYS A 86 12.06 16.25 -8.89
N GLU A 87 13.17 15.65 -8.51
CA GLU A 87 14.46 16.34 -8.39
C GLU A 87 14.98 16.82 -9.75
N ARG A 88 14.80 16.02 -10.81
CA ARG A 88 15.14 16.40 -12.19
C ARG A 88 14.33 17.62 -12.62
N ILE A 89 13.02 17.61 -12.42
CA ILE A 89 12.12 18.73 -12.74
C ILE A 89 12.51 19.97 -11.93
N ALA A 90 12.74 19.85 -10.62
CA ALA A 90 13.13 20.98 -9.78
C ALA A 90 14.45 21.63 -10.24
N ARG A 91 15.43 20.82 -10.67
CA ARG A 91 16.68 21.34 -11.28
C ARG A 91 16.41 22.07 -12.59
N GLN A 92 15.58 21.50 -13.46
CA GLN A 92 15.22 22.14 -14.74
C GLN A 92 14.47 23.46 -14.53
N ASP A 93 13.55 23.52 -13.56
CA ASP A 93 12.82 24.74 -13.22
C ASP A 93 13.75 25.81 -12.66
N LYS A 94 14.72 25.43 -11.80
CA LYS A 94 15.74 26.33 -11.29
C LYS A 94 16.61 26.89 -12.42
N ASP A 95 17.13 26.04 -13.30
CA ASP A 95 17.94 26.44 -14.45
C ASP A 95 17.15 27.38 -15.39
N ARG A 96 15.86 27.07 -15.61
CA ARG A 96 14.96 27.90 -16.42
C ARG A 96 14.78 29.28 -15.79
N TYR A 97 14.57 29.35 -14.48
CA TYR A 97 14.42 30.60 -13.75
C TYR A 97 15.70 31.44 -13.78
N GLU A 98 16.87 30.83 -13.55
CA GLU A 98 18.16 31.52 -13.61
C GLU A 98 18.44 32.09 -15.01
N ARG A 99 18.12 31.34 -16.07
CA ARG A 99 18.24 31.83 -17.45
C ARG A 99 17.32 33.03 -17.69
N TYR A 100 16.06 32.96 -17.26
CA TYR A 100 15.11 34.06 -17.38
C TYR A 100 15.64 35.32 -16.70
N GLN A 101 16.08 35.20 -15.44
CA GLN A 101 16.64 36.33 -14.68
C GLN A 101 17.87 36.93 -15.37
N ARG A 102 18.79 36.10 -15.88
CA ARG A 102 19.96 36.59 -16.62
C ARG A 102 19.55 37.33 -17.90
N THR A 103 18.56 36.83 -18.63
CA THR A 103 18.06 37.47 -19.85
C THR A 103 17.37 38.81 -19.55
N VAL A 104 16.56 38.89 -18.50
CA VAL A 104 15.91 40.15 -18.07
C VAL A 104 16.96 41.18 -17.66
N MET A 105 17.91 40.81 -16.80
CA MET A 105 19.00 41.70 -16.37
C MET A 105 19.87 42.16 -17.55
N LEU A 106 20.14 41.29 -18.54
CA LEU A 106 20.84 41.67 -19.77
C LEU A 106 20.05 42.69 -20.60
N LYS A 107 18.72 42.53 -20.73
CA LYS A 107 17.87 43.48 -21.45
C LYS A 107 17.85 44.86 -20.76
N GLU A 108 17.81 44.88 -19.43
CA GLU A 108 17.87 46.11 -18.63
C GLU A 108 19.23 46.81 -18.74
N LEU A 109 20.34 46.06 -18.71
CA LEU A 109 21.70 46.59 -18.84
C LEU A 109 22.06 47.09 -20.25
N THR A 110 21.51 46.45 -21.28
CA THR A 110 21.80 46.80 -22.69
C THR A 110 20.93 47.92 -23.22
N GLY A 111 19.94 48.40 -22.45
CA GLY A 111 19.13 49.57 -22.79
C GLY A 111 18.33 49.43 -24.10
N VAL A 112 18.15 48.22 -24.62
CA VAL A 112 17.39 48.00 -25.85
C VAL A 112 15.90 48.06 -25.52
N SER A 113 15.34 49.26 -25.58
CA SER A 113 13.90 49.42 -25.79
C SER A 113 13.57 48.83 -27.15
N GLU A 114 12.80 47.72 -27.19
CA GLU A 114 12.16 47.29 -28.42
C GLU A 114 11.20 48.42 -28.85
N ASN A 115 11.69 49.31 -29.71
CA ASN A 115 10.84 50.18 -30.51
C ASN A 115 10.06 49.28 -31.46
N ILE A 116 8.90 48.81 -31.00
CA ILE A 116 7.88 48.25 -31.87
C ILE A 116 7.32 49.43 -32.65
N SER A 117 7.94 49.69 -33.82
CA SER A 117 7.41 50.63 -34.81
C SER A 117 6.18 50.00 -35.46
N LYS A 118 5.10 50.80 -35.50
CA LYS A 118 3.80 50.49 -36.11
C LYS A 118 3.88 50.44 -37.63
#